data_AF-A0A378JCF3-F1
#
_entry.id   AF-A0A378JCF3-F1
#
_cell.length_a   1.000
_cell.length_b   1.000
_cell.length_c   1.000
_cell.angle_alpha   90.00
_cell.angle_beta   90.00
_cell.angle_gamma   90.00
#
_symmetry.space_group_name_H-M   'P 1'
#
loop_
_entity.id
_entity.type
_entity.pdbx_description
1 polymer ?
#
loop_
_entity_poly.entity_id
_entity_poly.type
_entity_poly.pdbx_seq_one_letter_code
_entity_poly.pdbx_strand_id
1 'polypeptide(L)'
;MDDPFSALKTALESAFHSVPMRNGKYTYPEIQHLKEACVNYHMDKRVTFIHLVKAIGAALPHFEKLRINFEAVKTSIDLMAADHQMARVNWDKFLHHSRISSRFAFNAFAVKQQDVELISWLSTQSGKAFTQFSSSEQTLILIAHREHLGFSQKLRAHLEKDPEFLSRLIMKSESDFIKIANTRLILYLTDEQIASAIIKYLPNLRQEHPNAFMQVEQLVDKVNEILSNGRSISTLLRNAEAKAILDRSEFFRIYQTDEYKNRQQPPIFTAENENLKPKF
;
A
#
# COMPACT_ATOMS: atom_id res chain seq x y z
N MET A 1 -4.12 -28.18 -46.93
CA MET A 1 -4.59 -27.75 -45.60
C MET A 1 -3.55 -28.26 -44.63
N ASP A 2 -2.84 -27.37 -43.97
CA ASP A 2 -1.77 -27.76 -43.05
C ASP A 2 -2.37 -28.49 -41.85
N ASP A 3 -1.76 -29.62 -41.49
CA ASP A 3 -2.11 -30.40 -40.31
C ASP A 3 -2.17 -29.48 -39.06
N PRO A 4 -3.27 -29.46 -38.29
CA PRO A 4 -3.42 -28.61 -37.12
C PRO A 4 -2.27 -28.73 -36.11
N PHE A 5 -1.67 -29.92 -36.00
CA PHE A 5 -0.52 -30.16 -35.14
C PHE A 5 0.77 -29.55 -35.69
N SER A 6 0.97 -29.60 -37.01
CA SER A 6 2.08 -28.94 -37.70
C SER A 6 2.01 -27.41 -37.53
N ALA A 7 0.81 -26.81 -37.65
CA ALA A 7 0.60 -25.38 -37.39
C ALA A 7 0.89 -25.00 -35.92
N LEU A 8 0.48 -25.83 -34.97
CA LEU A 8 0.81 -25.66 -33.55
C LEU A 8 2.33 -25.69 -33.31
N LYS A 9 3.02 -26.64 -33.95
CA LYS A 9 4.48 -26.78 -33.81
C LYS A 9 5.21 -25.55 -34.33
N THR A 10 4.83 -25.01 -35.48
CA THR A 10 5.41 -23.77 -36.03
C THR A 10 5.18 -22.57 -35.09
N ALA A 11 3.99 -22.46 -34.48
CA ALA A 11 3.69 -21.41 -33.52
C ALA A 11 4.54 -21.51 -32.23
N LEU A 12 4.86 -22.73 -31.79
CA LEU A 12 5.66 -23.00 -30.59
C LEU A 12 7.17 -23.05 -30.86
N GLU A 13 7.62 -23.30 -32.09
CA GLU A 13 9.03 -23.35 -32.46
C GLU A 13 9.76 -22.03 -32.15
N SER A 14 9.13 -20.89 -32.40
CA SER A 14 9.67 -19.57 -32.03
C SER A 14 9.96 -19.47 -30.52
N ALA A 15 9.14 -20.10 -29.69
CA ALA A 15 9.32 -20.13 -28.24
C ALA A 15 10.52 -20.97 -27.82
N PHE A 16 10.68 -22.14 -28.45
CA PHE A 16 11.74 -23.08 -28.16
C PHE A 16 13.13 -22.56 -28.55
N HIS A 17 13.25 -21.76 -29.61
CA HIS A 17 14.52 -21.15 -30.00
C HIS A 17 14.89 -19.94 -29.12
N SER A 18 13.91 -19.27 -28.52
CA SER A 18 14.12 -18.04 -27.74
C SER A 18 14.50 -18.28 -26.27
N VAL A 19 14.41 -19.52 -25.78
CA VAL A 19 14.65 -19.85 -24.36
C VAL A 19 16.06 -20.39 -24.19
N PRO A 20 16.89 -19.78 -23.32
CA PRO A 20 18.24 -20.28 -23.07
C PRO A 20 18.19 -21.68 -22.44
N MET A 21 18.99 -22.59 -23.00
CA MET A 21 19.19 -23.94 -22.49
C MET A 21 20.43 -24.00 -21.60
N ARG A 22 20.36 -24.79 -20.51
CA ARG A 22 21.51 -25.16 -19.69
C ARG A 22 21.54 -26.69 -19.60
N ASN A 23 22.66 -27.30 -20.00
CA ASN A 23 22.84 -28.76 -20.04
C ASN A 23 21.78 -29.50 -20.88
N GLY A 24 21.40 -28.94 -22.04
CA GLY A 24 20.42 -29.56 -22.95
C GLY A 24 18.97 -29.54 -22.48
N LYS A 25 18.66 -28.89 -21.34
CA LYS A 25 17.30 -28.66 -20.84
C LYS A 25 16.98 -27.17 -20.83
N TYR A 26 15.72 -26.81 -21.03
CA TYR A 26 15.30 -25.41 -20.88
C TYR A 26 15.38 -24.95 -19.44
N THR A 27 15.68 -23.66 -19.26
CA THR A 27 15.70 -23.01 -17.95
C THR A 27 14.35 -23.11 -17.22
N TYR A 28 13.24 -23.15 -17.96
CA TYR A 28 11.89 -23.28 -17.40
C TYR A 28 11.36 -24.72 -17.57
N PRO A 29 11.02 -25.43 -16.47
CA PRO A 29 10.53 -26.81 -16.55
C PRO A 29 9.20 -26.93 -17.29
N GLU A 30 8.36 -25.91 -17.27
CA GLU A 30 7.08 -25.87 -17.97
C GLU A 30 7.27 -25.89 -19.50
N ILE A 31 8.32 -25.22 -19.99
CA ILE A 31 8.69 -25.19 -21.41
C ILE A 31 9.36 -26.49 -21.83
N GLN A 32 10.12 -27.12 -20.93
CA GLN A 32 10.65 -28.46 -21.14
C GLN A 32 9.53 -29.50 -21.27
N HIS A 33 8.56 -29.48 -20.35
CA HIS A 33 7.38 -30.36 -20.41
C HIS A 33 6.54 -30.10 -21.67
N LEU A 34 6.44 -28.86 -22.13
CA LEU A 34 5.78 -28.53 -23.39
C LEU A 34 6.49 -29.15 -24.60
N LYS A 35 7.82 -29.09 -24.66
CA LYS A 35 8.59 -29.74 -25.74
C LYS A 35 8.42 -31.25 -25.72
N GLU A 36 8.49 -31.87 -24.55
CA GLU A 36 8.29 -33.31 -24.39
C GLU A 36 6.86 -33.73 -24.76
N ALA A 37 5.85 -32.95 -24.39
CA ALA A 37 4.47 -33.21 -24.78
C ALA A 37 4.24 -33.05 -26.29
N CYS A 38 4.94 -32.13 -26.95
CA CYS A 38 4.93 -32.02 -28.42
C CYS A 38 5.59 -33.23 -29.08
N VAL A 39 6.73 -33.70 -28.56
CA VAL A 39 7.43 -34.88 -29.12
C VAL A 39 6.63 -36.18 -28.92
N ASN A 40 5.95 -36.30 -27.79
CA ASN A 40 5.18 -37.50 -27.42
C ASN A 40 3.72 -37.48 -27.91
N TYR A 41 3.33 -36.48 -28.70
CA TYR A 41 1.98 -36.38 -29.23
C TYR A 41 1.74 -37.44 -30.32
N HIS A 42 0.60 -38.12 -30.21
CA HIS A 42 0.15 -39.12 -31.18
C HIS A 42 -1.33 -38.87 -31.48
N MET A 43 -1.67 -38.71 -32.77
CA MET A 43 -3.04 -38.44 -33.22
C MET A 43 -4.06 -39.48 -32.75
N ASP A 44 -3.67 -40.74 -32.57
CA ASP A 44 -4.61 -41.82 -32.21
C ASP A 44 -4.90 -41.92 -30.71
N LYS A 45 -4.18 -41.17 -29.86
CA LYS A 45 -4.25 -41.32 -28.40
C LYS A 45 -4.78 -40.05 -27.74
N ARG A 46 -6.05 -40.05 -27.35
CA ARG A 46 -6.68 -38.96 -26.57
C ARG A 46 -5.87 -38.53 -25.33
N VAL A 47 -5.17 -39.48 -24.69
CA VAL A 47 -4.33 -39.21 -23.51
C VAL A 47 -3.15 -38.29 -23.83
N THR A 48 -2.52 -38.42 -25.01
CA THR A 48 -1.39 -37.57 -25.39
C THR A 48 -1.87 -36.16 -25.75
N PHE A 49 -3.07 -36.02 -26.32
CA PHE A 49 -3.73 -34.73 -26.52
C PHE A 49 -4.00 -34.01 -25.18
N ILE A 50 -4.56 -34.70 -24.19
CA ILE A 50 -4.81 -34.11 -22.86
C ILE A 50 -3.50 -33.66 -22.20
N HIS A 51 -2.41 -34.45 -22.33
CA HIS A 51 -1.10 -34.05 -21.83
C HIS A 51 -0.56 -32.81 -22.54
N LEU A 52 -0.74 -32.72 -23.86
CA LEU A 52 -0.36 -31.54 -24.63
C LEU A 52 -1.11 -30.29 -24.18
N VAL A 53 -2.44 -30.37 -24.02
CA VAL A 53 -3.27 -29.25 -23.53
C VAL A 53 -2.83 -28.80 -22.14
N LYS A 54 -2.54 -29.74 -21.23
CA LYS A 54 -2.03 -29.42 -19.89
C LYS A 54 -0.66 -28.76 -19.92
N ALA A 55 0.25 -29.23 -20.77
CA ALA A 55 1.59 -28.67 -20.90
C ALA A 55 1.54 -27.24 -21.49
N ILE A 56 0.65 -27.00 -22.45
CA ILE A 56 0.40 -25.67 -23.02
C ILE A 56 -0.17 -24.75 -21.94
N GLY A 57 -1.19 -25.21 -21.20
CA GLY A 57 -1.76 -24.50 -20.06
C GLY A 57 -0.73 -24.10 -19.00
N ALA A 58 0.21 -25.00 -18.68
CA ALA A 58 1.29 -24.73 -17.73
C ALA A 58 2.33 -23.72 -18.27
N ALA A 59 2.57 -23.71 -19.58
CA ALA A 59 3.53 -22.80 -20.21
C ALA A 59 2.94 -21.42 -20.55
N LEU A 60 1.61 -21.23 -20.48
CA LEU A 60 0.92 -19.95 -20.77
C LEU A 60 1.52 -18.71 -20.10
N PRO A 61 1.96 -18.73 -18.82
CA PRO A 61 2.56 -17.55 -18.19
C PRO A 61 3.82 -17.03 -18.90
N HIS A 62 4.47 -17.89 -19.70
CA HIS A 62 5.66 -17.55 -20.45
C HIS A 62 5.35 -17.10 -21.88
N PHE A 63 4.13 -17.28 -22.39
CA PHE A 63 3.79 -17.01 -23.79
C PHE A 63 3.89 -15.51 -24.11
N GLU A 64 3.50 -14.64 -23.18
CA GLU A 64 3.63 -13.18 -23.31
C GLU A 64 5.11 -12.76 -23.39
N LYS A 65 5.96 -13.32 -22.51
CA LYS A 65 7.41 -13.07 -22.51
C LYS A 65 8.10 -13.60 -23.77
N LEU A 66 7.60 -14.71 -24.32
CA LEU A 66 8.16 -15.38 -25.50
C LEU A 66 7.53 -14.92 -26.81
N ARG A 67 6.64 -13.92 -26.77
CA ARG A 67 5.93 -13.35 -27.93
C ARG A 67 5.23 -14.42 -28.79
N ILE A 68 4.68 -15.44 -28.14
CA ILE A 68 3.92 -16.49 -28.82
C ILE A 68 2.52 -15.97 -29.12
N ASN A 69 2.05 -16.15 -30.36
CA ASN A 69 0.68 -15.82 -30.72
C ASN A 69 -0.30 -16.84 -30.10
N PHE A 70 -0.86 -16.48 -28.94
CA PHE A 70 -1.78 -17.34 -28.20
C PHE A 70 -3.06 -17.67 -28.99
N GLU A 71 -3.55 -16.75 -29.83
CA GLU A 71 -4.74 -17.01 -30.67
C GLU A 71 -4.49 -18.07 -31.74
N ALA A 72 -3.27 -18.09 -32.30
CA ALA A 72 -2.87 -19.16 -33.23
C ALA A 72 -2.79 -20.52 -32.52
N VAL A 73 -2.19 -20.56 -31.34
CA VAL A 73 -2.09 -21.79 -30.52
C VAL A 73 -3.49 -22.30 -30.12
N LYS A 74 -4.37 -21.40 -29.69
CA LYS A 74 -5.75 -21.69 -29.32
C LYS A 74 -6.54 -22.27 -30.49
N THR A 75 -6.43 -21.65 -31.66
CA THR A 75 -7.13 -22.11 -32.88
C THR A 75 -6.67 -23.51 -33.27
N SER A 76 -5.36 -23.77 -33.28
CA SER A 76 -4.83 -25.11 -33.57
C SER A 76 -5.31 -26.17 -32.59
N ILE A 77 -5.36 -25.87 -31.29
CA ILE A 77 -5.81 -26.84 -30.28
C ILE A 77 -7.31 -27.07 -30.33
N ASP A 78 -8.11 -26.04 -30.62
CA ASP A 78 -9.55 -26.20 -30.78
C ASP A 78 -9.90 -27.04 -32.02
N LEU A 79 -9.11 -26.93 -33.10
CA LEU A 79 -9.21 -27.81 -34.27
C LEU A 79 -8.80 -29.25 -33.92
N MET A 80 -7.68 -29.44 -33.21
CA MET A 80 -7.27 -30.76 -32.72
C MET A 80 -8.29 -31.37 -31.75
N ALA A 81 -8.95 -30.56 -30.91
CA ALA A 81 -10.01 -31.03 -30.02
C ALA A 81 -11.22 -31.56 -30.81
N ALA A 82 -11.57 -30.90 -31.93
CA ALA A 82 -12.62 -31.36 -32.83
C ALA A 82 -12.28 -32.71 -33.46
N ASP A 83 -11.03 -32.90 -33.92
CA ASP A 83 -10.55 -34.17 -34.47
C ASP A 83 -10.62 -35.33 -33.46
N HIS A 84 -10.41 -35.03 -32.17
CA HIS A 84 -10.50 -36.00 -31.08
C HIS A 84 -11.93 -36.22 -30.54
N GLN A 85 -12.95 -35.55 -31.10
CA GLN A 85 -14.34 -35.50 -30.60
C GLN A 85 -14.48 -34.97 -29.17
N MET A 86 -13.67 -33.97 -28.80
CA MET A 86 -13.68 -33.34 -27.48
C MET A 86 -14.35 -31.96 -27.54
N ALA A 87 -14.94 -31.55 -26.40
CA ALA A 87 -15.41 -30.18 -26.25
C ALA A 87 -14.23 -29.20 -26.33
N ARG A 88 -14.51 -27.98 -26.84
CA ARG A 88 -13.52 -26.89 -26.91
C ARG A 88 -12.83 -26.70 -25.57
N VAL A 89 -11.53 -26.45 -25.61
CA VAL A 89 -10.73 -26.29 -24.39
C VAL A 89 -11.15 -25.00 -23.69
N ASN A 90 -11.58 -25.11 -22.43
CA ASN A 90 -11.88 -23.94 -21.63
C ASN A 90 -10.57 -23.31 -21.12
N TRP A 91 -10.05 -22.36 -21.90
CA TRP A 91 -8.81 -21.63 -21.62
C TRP A 91 -8.89 -20.71 -20.40
N ASP A 92 -10.09 -20.26 -20.01
CA ASP A 92 -10.30 -19.38 -18.85
C ASP A 92 -9.83 -20.03 -17.55
N LYS A 93 -9.93 -21.36 -17.46
CA LYS A 93 -9.40 -22.15 -16.33
C LYS A 93 -7.89 -22.00 -16.14
N PHE A 94 -7.15 -21.88 -17.24
CA PHE A 94 -5.68 -21.77 -17.20
C PHE A 94 -5.25 -20.31 -17.06
N LEU A 95 -5.99 -19.37 -17.64
CA LEU A 95 -5.73 -17.94 -17.51
C LEU A 95 -5.89 -17.45 -16.06
N HIS A 96 -6.88 -17.98 -15.31
CA HIS A 96 -7.07 -17.66 -13.89
C HIS A 96 -5.92 -18.14 -12.97
N HIS A 97 -5.15 -19.15 -13.38
CA HIS A 97 -3.99 -19.64 -12.61
C HIS A 97 -2.68 -18.90 -12.94
N SER A 98 -2.61 -18.15 -14.05
CA SER A 98 -1.36 -17.56 -14.53
C SER A 98 -0.92 -16.25 -13.84
N ARG A 99 -1.82 -15.58 -13.11
CA ARG A 99 -1.53 -14.23 -12.56
C ARG A 99 -1.31 -14.15 -11.05
N ILE A 100 -1.46 -15.24 -10.31
CA ILE A 100 -1.29 -15.20 -8.85
C ILE A 100 -0.42 -16.38 -8.42
N SER A 101 0.88 -16.11 -8.34
CA SER A 101 1.79 -16.93 -7.53
C SER A 101 1.14 -17.15 -6.16
N SER A 102 0.93 -18.41 -5.79
CA SER A 102 0.38 -18.80 -4.48
C SER A 102 1.21 -18.26 -3.30
N ARG A 103 2.46 -17.84 -3.54
CA ARG A 103 3.33 -17.17 -2.56
C ARG A 103 2.98 -15.70 -2.31
N PHE A 104 2.05 -15.12 -3.08
CA PHE A 104 1.59 -13.72 -2.96
C PHE A 104 0.06 -13.63 -2.79
N ALA A 105 -0.56 -14.62 -2.15
CA ALA A 105 -2.00 -14.66 -1.90
C ALA A 105 -2.48 -13.71 -0.76
N PHE A 106 -1.73 -12.68 -0.38
CA PHE A 106 -2.21 -11.68 0.56
C PHE A 106 -3.29 -10.76 -0.04
N ASN A 107 -3.30 -10.57 -1.37
CA ASN A 107 -4.25 -9.66 -2.02
C ASN A 107 -5.53 -10.35 -2.52
N ALA A 108 -5.55 -11.67 -2.73
CA ALA A 108 -6.72 -12.35 -3.29
C ALA A 108 -7.90 -12.45 -2.30
N PHE A 109 -7.61 -12.47 -0.99
CA PHE A 109 -8.65 -12.34 0.05
C PHE A 109 -9.11 -10.89 0.25
N ALA A 110 -8.25 -9.91 -0.05
CA ALA A 110 -8.62 -8.49 0.00
C ALA A 110 -9.59 -8.11 -1.15
N VAL A 111 -9.41 -8.70 -2.35
CA VAL A 111 -10.30 -8.43 -3.50
C VAL A 111 -11.69 -9.08 -3.34
N LYS A 112 -11.83 -10.13 -2.51
CA LYS A 112 -13.13 -10.77 -2.25
C LYS A 112 -13.90 -10.19 -1.06
N GLN A 113 -13.29 -9.38 -0.21
CA GLN A 113 -14.06 -8.51 0.67
C GLN A 113 -14.60 -7.37 -0.18
N GLN A 114 -15.78 -7.61 -0.77
CA GLN A 114 -16.61 -6.62 -1.42
C GLN A 114 -16.53 -5.27 -0.68
N ASP A 115 -16.57 -4.18 -1.46
CA ASP A 115 -16.61 -2.76 -1.10
C ASP A 115 -17.67 -2.42 -0.03
N VAL A 116 -17.54 -2.97 1.18
CA VAL A 116 -18.32 -2.52 2.31
C VAL A 116 -17.71 -1.19 2.73
N GLU A 117 -18.41 -0.13 2.35
CA GLU A 117 -18.10 1.25 2.71
C GLU A 117 -17.88 1.37 4.22
N LEU A 118 -16.85 2.15 4.63
CA LEU A 118 -16.39 2.25 6.02
C LEU A 118 -17.55 2.43 7.01
N ILE A 119 -18.48 3.34 6.71
CA ILE A 119 -19.60 3.68 7.58
C ILE A 119 -20.56 2.50 7.77
N SER A 120 -20.88 1.79 6.68
CA SER A 120 -21.71 0.58 6.75
C SER A 120 -21.01 -0.48 7.58
N TRP A 121 -19.70 -0.67 7.37
CA TRP A 121 -18.92 -1.64 8.12
C TRP A 121 -18.87 -1.32 9.63
N LEU A 122 -18.59 -0.07 10.00
CA LEU A 122 -18.59 0.39 11.39
C LEU A 122 -19.98 0.25 12.04
N SER A 123 -21.04 0.49 11.27
CA SER A 123 -22.42 0.33 11.76
C SER A 123 -22.74 -1.14 12.06
N THR A 124 -22.28 -2.07 11.23
CA THR A 124 -22.42 -3.51 11.48
C THR A 124 -21.64 -3.96 12.70
N GLN A 125 -20.41 -3.47 12.91
CA GLN A 125 -19.60 -3.84 14.07
C GLN A 125 -20.17 -3.29 15.39
N SER A 126 -20.77 -2.11 15.35
CA SER A 126 -21.30 -1.42 16.54
C SER A 126 -22.78 -1.73 16.83
N GLY A 127 -23.47 -2.45 15.94
CA GLY A 127 -24.88 -2.82 16.10
C GLY A 127 -25.88 -1.65 15.99
N LYS A 128 -25.42 -0.45 15.63
CA LYS A 128 -26.24 0.75 15.42
C LYS A 128 -25.69 1.55 14.25
N ALA A 129 -26.52 2.41 13.65
CA ALA A 129 -26.07 3.25 12.53
C ALA A 129 -25.01 4.24 13.01
N PHE A 130 -23.89 4.35 12.28
CA PHE A 130 -22.76 5.20 12.67
C PHE A 130 -23.16 6.68 12.86
N THR A 131 -24.12 7.14 12.06
CA THR A 131 -24.66 8.50 12.09
C THR A 131 -25.48 8.82 13.33
N GLN A 132 -25.93 7.80 14.08
CA GLN A 132 -26.68 7.97 15.32
C GLN A 132 -25.78 8.18 16.54
N PHE A 133 -24.50 7.86 16.44
CA PHE A 133 -23.54 8.12 17.52
C PHE A 133 -23.19 9.61 17.60
N SER A 134 -22.94 10.07 18.82
CA SER A 134 -22.31 11.37 19.05
C SER A 134 -20.90 11.39 18.47
N SER A 135 -20.35 12.58 18.24
CA SER A 135 -19.00 12.72 17.68
C SER A 135 -17.92 12.00 18.49
N SER A 136 -18.01 12.08 19.83
CA SER A 136 -17.03 11.40 20.69
C SER A 136 -17.15 9.88 20.60
N GLU A 137 -18.38 9.36 20.47
CA GLU A 137 -18.59 7.93 20.27
C GLU A 137 -18.10 7.47 18.89
N GLN A 138 -18.32 8.27 17.84
CA GLN A 138 -17.77 8.02 16.51
C GLN A 138 -16.24 7.92 16.55
N THR A 139 -15.58 8.86 17.24
CA THR A 139 -14.13 8.85 17.45
C THR A 139 -13.68 7.57 18.17
N LEU A 140 -14.36 7.19 19.25
CA LEU A 140 -14.01 5.98 20.01
C LEU A 140 -14.20 4.70 19.18
N ILE A 141 -15.26 4.62 18.39
CA ILE A 141 -15.53 3.48 17.51
C ILE A 141 -14.42 3.35 16.46
N LEU A 142 -14.00 4.46 15.84
CA LEU A 142 -12.89 4.49 14.88
C LEU A 142 -11.59 4.01 15.53
N ILE A 143 -11.29 4.51 16.73
CA ILE A 143 -10.08 4.15 17.48
C ILE A 143 -10.10 2.69 17.91
N ALA A 144 -11.24 2.16 18.35
CA ALA A 144 -11.38 0.76 18.76
C ALA A 144 -11.16 -0.21 17.59
N HIS A 145 -11.65 0.16 16.40
CA HIS A 145 -11.60 -0.71 15.23
C HIS A 145 -10.37 -0.49 14.33
N ARG A 146 -9.45 0.42 14.70
CA ARG A 146 -8.34 0.85 13.85
C ARG A 146 -7.37 -0.27 13.45
N GLU A 147 -7.19 -1.27 14.32
CA GLU A 147 -6.26 -2.39 14.09
C GLU A 147 -6.93 -3.57 13.36
N HIS A 148 -8.23 -3.46 13.03
CA HIS A 148 -8.92 -4.52 12.31
C HIS A 148 -8.42 -4.63 10.86
N LEU A 149 -8.34 -5.87 10.38
CA LEU A 149 -7.91 -6.17 9.03
C LEU A 149 -8.80 -5.44 8.00
N GLY A 150 -8.16 -4.67 7.11
CA GLY A 150 -8.85 -3.94 6.04
C GLY A 150 -9.47 -2.61 6.49
N PHE A 151 -9.33 -2.20 7.76
CA PHE A 151 -9.79 -0.89 8.23
C PHE A 151 -9.10 0.25 7.47
N SER A 152 -7.77 0.21 7.36
CA SER A 152 -6.98 1.25 6.67
C SER A 152 -7.40 1.43 5.21
N GLN A 153 -7.69 0.33 4.51
CA GLN A 153 -8.17 0.36 3.12
C GLN A 153 -9.57 0.98 3.02
N LYS A 154 -10.48 0.59 3.91
CA LYS A 154 -11.85 1.16 3.96
C LYS A 154 -11.83 2.64 4.32
N LEU A 155 -10.98 3.03 5.27
CA LEU A 155 -10.82 4.43 5.66
C LEU A 155 -10.26 5.27 4.51
N ARG A 156 -9.21 4.79 3.82
CA ARG A 156 -8.66 5.49 2.66
C ARG A 156 -9.71 5.67 1.56
N ALA A 157 -10.44 4.61 1.21
CA ALA A 157 -11.51 4.68 0.21
C ALA A 157 -12.64 5.65 0.61
N HIS A 158 -12.94 5.76 1.91
CA HIS A 158 -13.91 6.74 2.40
C HIS A 158 -13.38 8.18 2.31
N LEU A 159 -12.11 8.40 2.67
CA LEU A 159 -11.47 9.71 2.61
C LEU A 159 -11.26 10.21 1.17
N GLU A 160 -11.17 9.33 0.18
CA GLU A 160 -11.18 9.72 -1.24
C GLU A 160 -12.51 10.37 -1.64
N LYS A 161 -13.62 9.95 -1.03
CA LYS A 161 -14.95 10.54 -1.27
C LYS A 161 -15.21 11.76 -0.38
N ASP A 162 -14.72 11.72 0.86
CA ASP A 162 -14.93 12.76 1.87
C ASP A 162 -13.62 13.05 2.64
N PRO A 163 -12.72 13.86 2.05
CA PRO A 163 -11.42 14.16 2.65
C PRO A 163 -11.50 14.85 4.02
N GLU A 164 -12.61 15.53 4.29
CA GLU A 164 -12.82 16.30 5.52
C GLU A 164 -13.40 15.46 6.66
N PHE A 165 -13.66 14.17 6.46
CA PHE A 165 -14.30 13.32 7.47
C PHE A 165 -13.58 13.33 8.82
N LEU A 166 -12.27 13.07 8.85
CA LEU A 166 -11.48 13.08 10.09
C LEU A 166 -11.26 14.50 10.61
N SER A 167 -11.09 15.48 9.72
CA SER A 167 -10.97 16.90 10.04
C SER A 167 -12.19 17.40 10.83
N ARG A 168 -13.41 17.07 10.39
CA ARG A 168 -14.64 17.43 11.10
C ARG A 168 -14.73 16.78 12.48
N LEU A 169 -14.17 15.59 12.68
CA LEU A 169 -14.15 14.93 13.99
C LEU A 169 -13.17 15.60 14.95
N ILE A 170 -11.92 15.82 14.52
CA ILE A 170 -10.92 16.49 15.37
C ILE A 170 -11.32 17.93 15.69
N MET A 171 -12.05 18.60 14.80
CA MET A 171 -12.47 19.99 15.00
C MET A 171 -13.70 20.13 15.91
N LYS A 172 -14.35 19.04 16.34
CA LYS A 172 -15.52 19.13 17.23
C LYS A 172 -15.14 19.25 18.70
N SER A 173 -14.09 18.57 19.15
CA SER A 173 -13.62 18.68 20.54
C SER A 173 -12.11 18.47 20.66
N GLU A 174 -11.50 19.12 21.65
CA GLU A 174 -10.08 18.93 21.97
C GLU A 174 -9.77 17.47 22.34
N SER A 175 -10.70 16.84 23.08
CA SER A 175 -10.55 15.43 23.46
C SER A 175 -10.50 14.52 22.24
N ASP A 176 -11.35 14.76 21.24
CA ASP A 176 -11.34 13.99 19.98
C ASP A 176 -10.07 14.23 19.18
N PHE A 177 -9.60 15.48 19.11
CA PHE A 177 -8.30 15.80 18.51
C PHE A 177 -7.16 15.03 19.19
N ILE A 178 -7.03 15.11 20.51
CA ILE A 178 -5.96 14.43 21.25
C ILE A 178 -6.05 12.90 21.06
N LYS A 179 -7.25 12.32 21.14
CA LYS A 179 -7.46 10.88 20.97
C LYS A 179 -7.08 10.41 19.56
N ILE A 180 -7.44 11.16 18.52
CA ILE A 180 -7.09 10.81 17.13
C ILE A 180 -5.60 11.03 16.88
N ALA A 181 -5.04 12.16 17.34
CA ALA A 181 -3.63 12.51 17.16
C ALA A 181 -2.68 11.51 17.83
N ASN A 182 -3.06 10.98 19.00
CA ASN A 182 -2.34 9.92 19.71
C ASN A 182 -2.48 8.53 19.08
N THR A 183 -3.04 8.41 17.89
CA THR A 183 -3.12 7.15 17.15
C THR A 183 -2.60 7.30 15.74
N ARG A 184 -2.39 6.17 15.05
CA ARG A 184 -2.01 6.15 13.62
C ARG A 184 -3.06 6.78 12.70
N LEU A 185 -4.27 7.11 13.18
CA LEU A 185 -5.28 7.85 12.42
C LEU A 185 -4.78 9.24 12.02
N ILE A 186 -3.85 9.83 12.78
CA ILE A 186 -3.26 11.13 12.44
C ILE A 186 -2.55 11.14 11.08
N LEU A 187 -2.07 9.98 10.62
CA LEU A 187 -1.37 9.86 9.33
C LEU A 187 -2.29 10.08 8.12
N TYR A 188 -3.60 10.04 8.33
CA TYR A 188 -4.62 10.29 7.29
C TYR A 188 -5.08 11.74 7.24
N LEU A 189 -4.64 12.59 8.17
CA LEU A 189 -4.90 14.03 8.16
C LEU A 189 -3.79 14.76 7.39
N THR A 190 -4.16 15.86 6.72
CA THR A 190 -3.18 16.75 6.11
C THR A 190 -2.48 17.61 7.17
N ASP A 191 -1.28 18.11 6.85
CA ASP A 191 -0.56 19.00 7.75
C ASP A 191 -1.36 20.30 8.01
N GLU A 192 -2.16 20.79 7.05
CA GLU A 192 -3.02 21.96 7.25
C GLU A 192 -4.17 21.70 8.24
N GLN A 193 -4.79 20.51 8.14
CA GLN A 193 -5.86 20.11 9.06
C GLN A 193 -5.34 19.97 10.50
N ILE A 194 -4.15 19.39 10.67
CA ILE A 194 -3.50 19.27 11.98
C ILE A 194 -3.12 20.66 12.52
N ALA A 195 -2.50 21.51 11.70
CA ALA A 195 -2.14 22.88 12.10
C ALA A 195 -3.36 23.70 12.53
N SER A 196 -4.48 23.55 11.81
CA SER A 196 -5.75 24.22 12.13
C SER A 196 -6.31 23.77 13.47
N ALA A 197 -6.27 22.46 13.76
CA ALA A 197 -6.72 21.91 15.04
C ALA A 197 -5.83 22.39 16.20
N ILE A 198 -4.50 22.41 16.01
CA ILE A 198 -3.55 22.92 17.02
C ILE A 198 -3.86 24.38 17.36
N ILE A 199 -4.05 25.25 16.36
CA ILE A 199 -4.37 26.66 16.59
C ILE A 199 -5.72 26.82 17.30
N LYS A 200 -6.72 26.02 16.94
CA LYS A 200 -8.05 26.05 17.57
C LYS A 200 -8.00 25.69 19.05
N TYR A 201 -7.25 24.65 19.42
CA TYR A 201 -7.15 24.16 20.80
C TYR A 201 -5.97 24.74 21.57
N LEU A 202 -5.19 25.62 20.95
CA LEU A 202 -4.04 26.27 21.55
C LEU A 202 -4.32 26.88 22.93
N PRO A 203 -5.43 27.61 23.16
CA PRO A 203 -5.70 28.21 24.47
C PRO A 203 -5.71 27.19 25.62
N ASN A 204 -6.20 25.98 25.36
CA ASN A 204 -6.31 24.91 26.36
C ASN A 204 -5.01 24.11 26.52
N LEU A 205 -4.17 24.10 25.47
CA LEU A 205 -2.89 23.40 25.50
C LEU A 205 -1.81 24.19 26.26
N ARG A 206 -1.96 25.52 26.37
CA ARG A 206 -1.01 26.41 27.02
C ARG A 206 -0.90 26.16 28.53
N GLN A 207 0.33 26.26 29.02
CA GLN A 207 0.64 26.38 30.44
C GLN A 207 1.18 27.79 30.67
N GLU A 208 0.68 28.47 31.69
CA GLU A 208 1.18 29.80 32.05
C GLU A 208 2.56 29.66 32.70
N HIS A 209 3.55 30.35 32.15
CA HIS A 209 4.91 30.36 32.70
C HIS A 209 5.52 31.76 32.59
N PRO A 210 6.21 32.32 33.60
CA PRO A 210 6.70 33.70 33.54
C PRO A 210 7.65 34.00 32.36
N ASN A 211 8.41 33.00 31.91
CA ASN A 211 9.31 33.10 30.78
C ASN A 211 8.64 32.63 29.47
N ALA A 212 8.52 33.53 28.49
CA ALA A 212 7.90 33.28 27.18
C ALA A 212 8.58 32.15 26.39
N PHE A 213 9.90 32.02 26.44
CA PHE A 213 10.61 30.94 25.75
C PHE A 213 10.35 29.58 26.40
N MET A 214 10.25 29.53 27.72
CA MET A 214 9.86 28.30 28.44
C MET A 214 8.41 27.91 28.14
N GLN A 215 7.50 28.89 28.00
CA GLN A 215 6.12 28.62 27.55
C GLN A 215 6.10 27.99 26.16
N VAL A 216 6.92 28.51 25.23
CA VAL A 216 7.03 27.97 23.86
C VAL A 216 7.56 26.54 23.90
N GLU A 217 8.61 26.27 24.67
CA GLU A 217 9.20 24.92 24.80
C GLU A 217 8.19 23.91 25.36
N GLN A 218 7.54 24.23 26.49
CA GLN A 218 6.52 23.36 27.09
C GLN A 218 5.34 23.10 26.14
N LEU A 219 4.90 24.12 25.41
CA LEU A 219 3.84 23.99 24.43
C LEU A 219 4.26 23.09 23.27
N VAL A 220 5.47 23.28 22.75
CA VAL A 220 6.02 22.49 21.63
C VAL A 220 6.17 21.03 22.05
N ASP A 221 6.69 20.78 23.24
CA ASP A 221 6.85 19.42 23.77
C ASP A 221 5.51 18.73 23.96
N LYS A 222 4.52 19.40 24.57
CA LYS A 222 3.18 18.86 24.76
C LYS A 222 2.48 18.56 23.43
N VAL A 223 2.61 19.45 22.44
CA VAL A 223 2.04 19.21 21.10
C VAL A 223 2.77 18.05 20.42
N ASN A 224 4.09 17.97 20.50
CA ASN A 224 4.85 16.84 19.93
C ASN A 224 4.50 15.51 20.61
N GLU A 225 4.23 15.51 21.91
CA GLU A 225 3.73 14.34 22.65
C GLU A 225 2.38 13.87 22.07
N ILE A 226 1.44 14.80 21.85
CA ILE A 226 0.14 14.53 21.22
C ILE A 226 0.31 14.00 19.78
N LEU A 227 1.31 14.50 19.04
CA LEU A 227 1.57 14.14 17.64
C LEU A 227 2.46 12.89 17.46
N SER A 228 2.90 12.24 18.56
CA SER A 228 3.96 11.22 18.64
C SER A 228 3.88 10.03 17.66
N ASN A 229 2.76 9.84 16.96
CA ASN A 229 2.56 8.80 15.94
C ASN A 229 3.08 9.20 14.55
N GLY A 230 4.28 9.78 14.48
CA GLY A 230 4.97 10.08 13.22
C GLY A 230 4.74 11.50 12.66
N ARG A 231 4.15 12.40 13.45
CA ARG A 231 4.09 13.83 13.16
C ARG A 231 4.78 14.62 14.28
N SER A 232 5.21 15.83 13.97
CA SER A 232 5.79 16.77 14.93
C SER A 232 5.61 18.20 14.41
N ILE A 233 5.72 19.21 15.28
CA ILE A 233 5.71 20.61 14.88
C ILE A 233 6.80 20.89 13.83
N SER A 234 7.99 20.31 13.99
CA SER A 234 9.06 20.46 13.00
C SER A 234 8.71 19.87 11.63
N THR A 235 7.92 18.79 11.56
CA THR A 235 7.41 18.28 10.28
C THR A 235 6.31 19.16 9.69
N LEU A 236 5.39 19.68 10.51
CA LEU A 236 4.32 20.56 10.06
C LEU A 236 4.88 21.87 9.49
N LEU A 237 5.91 22.44 10.10
CA LEU A 237 6.54 23.68 9.65
C LEU A 237 7.30 23.56 8.31
N ARG A 238 7.53 22.34 7.81
CA ARG A 238 8.11 22.13 6.47
C ARG A 238 7.10 22.34 5.34
N ASN A 239 5.81 22.17 5.63
CA ASN A 239 4.73 22.45 4.70
C ASN A 239 4.39 23.96 4.78
N ALA A 240 4.33 24.64 3.64
CA ALA A 240 4.20 26.09 3.59
C ALA A 240 2.82 26.56 4.07
N GLU A 241 1.77 25.82 3.74
CA GLU A 241 0.38 26.09 4.10
C GLU A 241 0.15 25.87 5.60
N ALA A 242 0.64 24.76 6.15
CA ALA A 242 0.58 24.45 7.58
C ALA A 242 1.41 25.46 8.39
N LYS A 243 2.60 25.84 7.89
CA LYS A 243 3.41 26.90 8.49
C LYS A 243 2.66 28.22 8.55
N ALA A 244 2.02 28.65 7.45
CA ALA A 244 1.24 29.89 7.41
C ALA A 244 0.07 29.89 8.41
N ILE A 245 -0.51 28.72 8.70
CA ILE A 245 -1.55 28.57 9.73
C ILE A 245 -0.93 28.69 11.13
N LEU A 246 0.17 27.98 11.41
CA LEU A 246 0.85 28.01 12.71
C LEU A 246 1.41 29.40 13.03
N ASP A 247 1.91 30.13 12.03
CA ASP A 247 2.45 31.49 12.14
C ASP A 247 1.42 32.53 12.60
N ARG A 248 0.12 32.21 12.59
CA ARG A 248 -0.93 33.05 13.18
C ARG A 248 -0.79 33.18 14.70
N SER A 249 -0.10 32.25 15.33
CA SER A 249 0.20 32.28 16.76
C SER A 249 1.61 32.81 17.00
N GLU A 250 1.73 33.73 17.95
CA GLU A 250 3.00 34.29 18.38
C GLU A 250 3.98 33.22 18.88
N PHE A 251 3.47 32.14 19.51
CA PHE A 251 4.28 31.04 20.02
C PHE A 251 5.09 30.35 18.93
N PHE A 252 4.46 30.04 17.80
CA PHE A 252 5.14 29.37 16.69
C PHE A 252 6.04 30.34 15.93
N ARG A 253 5.77 31.65 15.96
CA ARG A 253 6.70 32.67 15.46
C ARG A 253 7.96 32.73 16.32
N ILE A 254 7.83 32.76 17.64
CA ILE A 254 8.96 32.73 18.60
C ILE A 254 9.77 31.44 18.44
N TYR A 255 9.12 30.29 18.31
CA TYR A 255 9.79 29.00 18.07
C TYR A 255 10.72 29.01 16.83
N GLN A 256 10.40 29.83 15.84
CA GLN A 256 11.15 29.91 14.59
C GLN A 256 12.27 30.96 14.58
N THR A 257 12.34 31.85 15.59
CA THR A 257 13.37 32.90 15.64
C THR A 257 14.75 32.32 15.92
N ASP A 258 15.78 33.00 15.43
CA ASP A 258 17.16 32.61 15.66
C ASP A 258 17.54 32.72 17.15
N GLU A 259 16.95 33.68 17.88
CA GLU A 259 17.12 33.82 19.33
C GLU A 259 16.70 32.55 20.08
N TYR A 260 15.58 31.94 19.70
CA TYR A 260 15.12 30.69 20.31
C TYR A 260 16.01 29.51 19.90
N LYS A 261 16.35 29.39 18.61
CA LYS A 261 17.20 28.30 18.09
C LYS A 261 18.62 28.33 18.67
N ASN A 262 19.19 29.52 18.86
CA ASN A 262 20.53 29.69 19.40
C ASN A 262 20.61 29.41 20.91
N ARG A 263 19.48 29.40 21.63
CA ARG A 263 19.41 29.02 23.06
C ARG A 263 19.59 27.52 23.29
N GLN A 264 19.25 26.69 22.30
CA GLN A 264 19.47 25.24 22.34
C GLN A 264 20.85 24.82 21.80
N GLN A 265 21.65 25.75 21.25
CA GLN A 265 23.05 25.44 20.96
C GLN A 265 23.80 25.33 22.30
N PRO A 266 24.46 24.20 22.60
CA PRO A 266 25.36 24.14 23.73
C PRO A 266 26.41 25.24 23.56
N PRO A 267 26.93 25.83 24.66
CA PRO A 267 28.03 26.76 24.54
C PRO A 267 29.11 26.08 23.72
N ILE A 268 29.45 26.68 22.58
CA ILE A 268 30.65 26.33 21.83
C ILE A 268 31.75 26.53 22.86
N PHE A 269 32.28 25.44 23.42
CA PHE A 269 33.54 25.50 24.15
C PHE A 269 34.53 26.03 23.13
N THR A 270 34.80 27.33 23.20
CA THR A 270 35.95 27.93 22.56
C THR A 270 37.13 27.10 23.00
N ALA A 271 37.80 26.47 22.03
CA ALA A 271 39.01 25.70 22.23
C ALA A 271 40.17 26.66 22.60
N GLU A 272 40.05 27.36 23.72
CA GLU A 272 41.10 28.20 24.32
C GLU A 272 41.79 27.51 25.50
N ASN A 273 41.71 26.17 25.58
CA ASN A 273 42.49 25.39 26.54
C ASN A 273 43.48 24.44 25.84
N GLU A 274 44.18 24.92 24.81
CA GLU A 274 45.33 24.21 24.21
C GLU A 274 46.67 24.44 24.92
N ASN A 275 46.71 25.14 26.07
CA ASN A 275 47.97 25.56 26.70
C ASN A 275 48.28 24.95 28.08
N LEU A 276 47.93 23.68 28.33
CA LEU A 276 48.50 22.94 29.47
C LEU A 276 48.92 21.52 29.05
N LYS A 277 49.95 21.43 28.20
CA LYS A 277 50.80 20.23 28.17
C LYS A 277 51.81 20.33 29.33
N PRO A 278 51.94 19.30 30.20
CA PRO A 278 53.03 19.26 31.14
C PRO A 278 54.33 19.08 30.34
N LYS A 279 55.30 19.97 30.57
CA LYS A 279 56.69 19.72 30.17
C LYS A 279 57.26 18.68 31.13
N PHE A 280 57.98 17.72 30.54
CA PHE A 280 58.72 16.64 31.20
C PHE A 280 59.50 17.09 32.44
#